data_AF-A0A644ZD30-F1
#
_entry.id   AF-A0A644ZD30-F1
#
_cell.length_a   1.000
_cell.length_b   1.000
_cell.length_c   1.000
_cell.angle_alpha   90.00
_cell.angle_beta   90.00
_cell.angle_gamma   90.00
#
_symmetry.space_group_name_H-M   'P 1'
#
loop_
_entity.id
_entity.type
_entity.pdbx_description
1 polymer ?
#
loop_
_entity_poly.entity_id
_entity_poly.type
_entity_poly.pdbx_seq_one_letter_code
_entity_poly.pdbx_strand_id
1 'polypeptide(L)'
;MLINSEAYFMGDVGSTLNTIAHEIIHWEKHQKFFEILSLLNEDETNLSCAVEPQMSPEHLEGVQKALWWAEWQANALAPRILMPRTIFTSLFSQIYDEQRQTPYFHSGEVMERTLDKLGMCFGVSKYAAKLRALQLGYKCTEGALLVVDGHYHPPFTFNPEALGDYQTFILDRENYEKNYENNAEFAQLVDSGKFLYVGCLVCINDPLYVRQAKEYEPGEYALTDYALENVDECCLKFTRNFETVNSSGDFYNQCYLSHDVNAIAFCESKTIEYEDNQDVIKQAEELDKIDDEIDRILEIYEKLPKAFHLTLDAHMERLKKSSKITNLELECRTGITERYIRQMRKEKTNVSPEYVYAICIGLHLHPLFSDDLVEKACGGYSTDKAGIFAKYLIHHHFHESLKLVNQKLAKKNYPLWGVDEKIVS
;
A
#
# COMPACT_ATOMS: atom_id res chain seq x y z
N MET A 1 14.79 10.61 -47.89
CA MET A 1 14.69 9.93 -46.60
C MET A 1 14.30 8.49 -46.88
N LEU A 2 15.22 7.55 -46.60
CA LEU A 2 15.05 6.12 -46.86
C LEU A 2 14.76 5.43 -45.54
N ILE A 3 13.79 4.52 -45.52
CA ILE A 3 13.51 3.70 -44.34
C ILE A 3 14.60 2.62 -44.27
N ASN A 4 15.46 2.67 -43.26
CA ASN A 4 16.37 1.57 -42.99
C ASN A 4 15.57 0.40 -42.37
N SER A 5 15.44 -0.71 -43.11
CA SER A 5 14.73 -1.91 -42.66
C SER A 5 15.40 -2.64 -41.51
N GLU A 6 16.64 -2.30 -41.17
CA GLU A 6 17.44 -2.91 -40.10
C GLU A 6 17.55 -2.02 -38.85
N ALA A 7 17.01 -0.79 -38.88
CA ALA A 7 16.99 0.13 -37.74
C ALA A 7 15.63 0.08 -37.02
N TYR A 8 15.56 -0.69 -35.94
CA TYR A 8 14.39 -0.71 -35.06
C TYR A 8 14.42 0.51 -34.14
N PHE A 9 13.34 1.31 -34.17
CA PHE A 9 13.08 2.36 -33.20
C PHE A 9 13.02 1.77 -31.78
N MET A 10 13.73 2.33 -30.78
CA MET A 10 13.69 1.88 -29.37
C MET A 10 13.95 0.36 -29.15
N GLY A 11 14.92 -0.24 -29.84
CA GLY A 11 15.28 -1.66 -29.64
C GLY A 11 14.07 -2.62 -29.67
N ASP A 12 13.95 -3.49 -28.66
CA ASP A 12 12.86 -4.48 -28.55
C ASP A 12 11.47 -3.88 -28.22
N VAL A 13 11.37 -2.57 -27.98
CA VAL A 13 10.11 -1.88 -27.60
C VAL A 13 9.41 -1.25 -28.79
N GLY A 14 10.12 -0.77 -29.81
CA GLY A 14 9.49 -0.14 -30.96
C GLY A 14 9.09 -1.11 -32.06
N SER A 15 8.13 -0.66 -32.88
CA SER A 15 7.64 -1.39 -34.04
C SER A 15 8.14 -0.74 -35.34
N THR A 16 8.04 -1.46 -36.46
CA THR A 16 8.23 -0.86 -37.79
C THR A 16 7.33 0.37 -38.00
N LEU A 17 6.12 0.38 -37.42
CA LEU A 17 5.23 1.54 -37.46
C LEU A 17 5.76 2.72 -36.66
N ASN A 18 6.47 2.50 -35.55
CA ASN A 18 7.14 3.57 -34.82
C ASN A 18 8.24 4.21 -35.68
N THR A 19 9.07 3.40 -36.34
CA THR A 19 10.10 3.91 -37.25
C THR A 19 9.46 4.72 -38.38
N ILE A 20 8.41 4.21 -39.03
CA ILE A 20 7.69 4.94 -40.08
C ILE A 20 7.13 6.27 -39.55
N ALA A 21 6.52 6.28 -38.37
CA ALA A 21 5.98 7.50 -37.77
C ALA A 21 7.07 8.53 -37.44
N HIS A 22 8.20 8.07 -36.89
CA HIS A 22 9.39 8.88 -36.63
C HIS A 22 9.91 9.55 -37.92
N GLU A 23 10.07 8.77 -38.99
CA GLU A 23 10.48 9.27 -40.29
C GLU A 23 9.46 10.29 -40.85
N ILE A 24 8.15 10.03 -40.76
CA ILE A 24 7.11 10.99 -41.18
C ILE A 24 7.29 12.34 -40.50
N ILE A 25 7.69 12.38 -39.22
CA ILE A 25 7.97 13.63 -38.50
C ILE A 25 9.20 14.32 -39.05
N HIS A 26 10.28 13.59 -39.32
CA HIS A 26 11.45 14.17 -39.98
C HIS A 26 11.09 14.77 -41.34
N TRP A 27 10.28 14.08 -42.13
CA TRP A 27 9.77 14.61 -43.39
C TRP A 27 8.93 15.88 -43.19
N GLU A 28 7.96 15.86 -42.26
CA GLU A 28 7.04 16.98 -42.09
C GLU A 28 7.72 18.21 -41.47
N LYS A 29 8.50 18.00 -40.40
CA LYS A 29 9.07 19.05 -39.54
C LYS A 29 10.52 19.40 -39.87
N HIS A 30 11.31 18.44 -40.33
CA HIS A 30 12.78 18.57 -40.43
C HIS A 30 13.32 18.54 -41.88
N GLN A 31 12.47 18.35 -42.90
CA GLN A 31 12.88 18.27 -44.31
C GLN A 31 13.83 19.39 -44.74
N LYS A 32 13.49 20.66 -44.47
CA LYS A 32 14.31 21.82 -44.88
C LYS A 32 15.68 21.82 -44.20
N PHE A 33 15.72 21.40 -42.94
CA PHE A 33 16.96 21.30 -42.19
C PHE A 33 17.89 20.25 -42.79
N PHE A 34 17.36 19.05 -43.08
CA PHE A 34 18.13 17.99 -43.72
C PHE A 34 18.53 18.31 -45.17
N GLU A 35 17.68 18.99 -45.93
CA GLU A 35 18.02 19.48 -47.28
C GLU A 35 19.20 20.45 -47.22
N ILE A 36 19.18 21.41 -46.29
CA ILE A 36 20.28 22.35 -46.09
C ILE A 36 21.56 21.60 -45.70
N LEU A 37 21.48 20.62 -44.78
CA LEU A 37 22.64 19.80 -44.41
C LEU A 37 23.21 19.03 -45.61
N SER A 38 22.35 18.44 -46.45
CA SER A 38 22.79 17.70 -47.64
C SER A 38 23.46 18.61 -48.69
N LEU A 39 23.06 19.88 -48.77
CA LEU A 39 23.70 20.86 -49.66
C LEU A 39 25.06 21.34 -49.13
N LEU A 40 25.26 21.30 -47.82
CA LEU A 40 26.49 21.75 -47.16
C LEU A 40 27.55 20.64 -47.06
N ASN A 41 27.15 19.38 -47.10
CA ASN A 41 28.03 18.22 -46.99
C ASN A 41 28.19 17.53 -48.36
N GLU A 42 29.27 17.84 -49.10
CA GLU A 42 29.53 17.28 -50.44
C GLU A 42 29.87 15.77 -50.42
N ASP A 43 30.24 15.19 -49.28
CA ASP A 43 30.75 13.80 -49.15
C ASP A 43 29.77 12.79 -48.49
N GLU A 44 28.63 13.22 -47.93
CA GLU A 44 27.69 12.33 -47.25
C GLU A 44 26.31 12.31 -47.92
N THR A 45 26.09 11.34 -48.81
CA THR A 45 24.81 11.14 -49.51
C THR A 45 23.74 10.45 -48.63
N ASN A 46 24.11 9.94 -47.46
CA ASN A 46 23.23 9.21 -46.56
C ASN A 46 23.27 9.84 -45.17
N LEU A 47 22.29 10.71 -44.88
CA LEU A 47 21.97 11.11 -43.50
C LEU A 47 21.42 9.87 -42.77
N SER A 48 22.33 9.08 -42.19
CA SER A 48 21.99 7.97 -41.29
C SER A 48 21.57 8.58 -39.96
N CYS A 49 20.26 8.73 -39.75
CA CYS A 49 19.70 9.12 -38.46
C CYS A 49 19.99 8.03 -37.43
N ALA A 50 20.68 8.41 -36.34
CA ALA A 50 20.84 7.53 -35.19
C ALA A 50 19.52 7.54 -34.40
N VAL A 51 18.96 6.36 -34.17
CA VAL A 51 17.64 6.15 -33.54
C VAL A 51 17.55 6.77 -32.13
N GLU A 52 18.69 6.95 -31.45
CA GLU A 52 18.74 7.45 -30.09
C GLU A 52 19.80 8.55 -29.92
N PRO A 53 19.42 9.72 -29.38
CA PRO A 53 20.39 10.73 -28.97
C PRO A 53 21.16 10.23 -27.74
N GLN A 54 22.44 9.86 -27.91
CA GLN A 54 23.22 9.20 -26.85
C GLN A 54 23.78 10.16 -25.77
N MET A 55 23.60 11.48 -25.86
CA MET A 55 24.16 12.46 -24.91
C MET A 55 23.21 13.65 -24.67
N SER A 56 23.35 14.38 -23.55
CA SER A 56 22.61 15.63 -23.32
C SER A 56 22.97 16.71 -24.38
N PRO A 57 22.04 17.62 -24.73
CA PRO A 57 22.28 18.66 -25.72
C PRO A 57 23.17 19.81 -25.21
N GLU A 58 23.52 19.90 -23.92
CA GLU A 58 24.30 21.03 -23.39
C GLU A 58 25.68 21.14 -23.98
N HIS A 59 26.36 20.01 -24.13
CA HIS A 59 27.72 19.96 -24.68
C HIS A 59 27.73 19.92 -26.21
N LEU A 60 26.55 19.87 -26.83
CA LEU A 60 26.39 19.91 -28.27
C LEU A 60 26.26 21.35 -28.76
N GLU A 61 26.98 21.67 -29.83
CA GLU A 61 26.92 22.95 -30.52
C GLU A 61 26.55 22.79 -32.00
N GLY A 62 26.07 23.87 -32.61
CA GLY A 62 25.81 23.96 -34.05
C GLY A 62 24.92 22.82 -34.60
N VAL A 63 25.40 22.18 -35.66
CA VAL A 63 24.67 21.10 -36.38
C VAL A 63 24.40 19.89 -35.49
N GLN A 64 25.32 19.52 -34.61
CA GLN A 64 25.15 18.35 -33.73
C GLN A 64 24.00 18.57 -32.73
N LYS A 65 23.90 19.78 -32.16
CA LYS A 65 22.78 20.16 -31.29
C LYS A 65 21.46 20.18 -32.05
N ALA A 66 21.47 20.69 -33.29
CA ALA A 66 20.28 20.76 -34.12
C ALA A 66 19.77 19.36 -34.54
N LEU A 67 20.69 18.45 -34.90
CA LEU A 67 20.37 17.03 -35.16
C LEU A 67 19.77 16.38 -33.92
N TRP A 68 20.38 16.57 -32.76
CA TRP A 68 19.86 16.07 -31.49
C TRP A 68 18.41 16.49 -31.24
N TRP A 69 18.10 17.77 -31.44
CA TRP A 69 16.73 18.28 -31.26
C TRP A 69 15.76 17.70 -32.29
N ALA A 70 16.19 17.51 -33.54
CA ALA A 70 15.36 16.90 -34.58
C ALA A 70 15.00 15.45 -34.21
N GLU A 71 15.98 14.65 -33.78
CA GLU A 71 15.79 13.27 -33.32
C GLU A 71 14.90 13.21 -32.08
N TRP A 72 15.14 14.09 -31.09
CA TRP A 72 14.32 14.18 -29.89
C TRP A 72 12.86 14.51 -30.21
N GLN A 73 12.62 15.47 -31.11
CA GLN A 73 11.27 15.85 -31.54
C GLN A 73 10.56 14.70 -32.26
N ALA A 74 11.26 13.99 -33.15
CA ALA A 74 10.69 12.83 -33.84
C ALA A 74 10.38 11.69 -32.88
N ASN A 75 11.30 11.36 -31.97
CA ASN A 75 11.10 10.35 -30.92
C ASN A 75 9.92 10.69 -30.02
N ALA A 76 9.75 11.95 -29.63
CA ALA A 76 8.64 12.39 -28.81
C ALA A 76 7.30 12.33 -29.57
N LEU A 77 7.26 12.75 -30.84
CA LEU A 77 6.01 12.87 -31.58
C LEU A 77 5.53 11.53 -32.19
N ALA A 78 6.43 10.58 -32.49
CA ALA A 78 6.08 9.35 -33.20
C ALA A 78 5.00 8.51 -32.47
N PRO A 79 5.09 8.26 -31.15
CA PRO A 79 4.04 7.55 -30.42
C PRO A 79 2.69 8.29 -30.42
N ARG A 80 2.71 9.62 -30.51
CA ARG A 80 1.49 10.46 -30.47
C ARG A 80 0.72 10.42 -31.80
N ILE A 81 1.44 10.30 -32.91
CA ILE A 81 0.85 10.08 -34.23
C ILE A 81 0.31 8.66 -34.34
N LEU A 82 1.09 7.68 -33.89
CA LEU A 82 0.73 6.26 -33.98
C LEU A 82 -0.44 5.90 -33.06
N MET A 83 -0.49 6.51 -31.87
CA MET A 83 -1.56 6.34 -30.89
C MET A 83 -2.21 7.69 -30.52
N PRO A 84 -3.07 8.25 -31.40
CA PRO A 84 -3.71 9.54 -31.15
C PRO A 84 -4.58 9.52 -29.89
N ARG A 85 -4.52 10.60 -29.09
CA ARG A 85 -5.16 10.68 -27.77
C ARG A 85 -6.63 10.26 -27.78
N THR A 86 -7.44 10.83 -28.67
CA THR A 86 -8.88 10.56 -28.72
C THR A 86 -9.18 9.09 -29.02
N ILE A 87 -8.45 8.48 -29.95
CA ILE A 87 -8.63 7.09 -30.34
C ILE A 87 -8.14 6.18 -29.21
N PHE A 88 -6.95 6.45 -28.66
CA PHE A 88 -6.36 5.67 -27.58
C PHE A 88 -7.25 5.68 -26.33
N THR A 89 -7.71 6.85 -25.86
CA THR A 89 -8.58 6.95 -24.69
C THR A 89 -9.90 6.20 -24.88
N SER A 90 -10.51 6.29 -26.08
CA SER A 90 -11.74 5.56 -26.39
C SER A 90 -11.52 4.05 -26.37
N LEU A 91 -10.46 3.56 -27.03
CA LEU A 91 -10.13 2.14 -27.06
C LEU A 91 -9.71 1.62 -25.69
N PHE A 92 -8.95 2.39 -24.93
CA PHE A 92 -8.53 2.03 -23.58
C PHE A 92 -9.75 1.76 -22.70
N SER A 93 -10.70 2.70 -22.65
CA SER A 93 -11.92 2.54 -21.84
C SER A 93 -12.72 1.32 -22.30
N GLN A 94 -12.94 1.16 -23.60
CA GLN A 94 -13.69 0.03 -24.15
C GLN A 94 -13.02 -1.31 -23.81
N ILE A 95 -11.73 -1.44 -24.10
CA ILE A 95 -10.98 -2.67 -23.88
C ILE A 95 -10.91 -2.97 -22.39
N TYR A 96 -10.65 -1.98 -21.55
CA TYR A 96 -10.61 -2.16 -20.10
C TYR A 96 -11.95 -2.67 -19.55
N ASP A 97 -13.06 -2.07 -19.97
CA ASP A 97 -14.41 -2.51 -19.59
C ASP A 97 -14.72 -3.93 -20.09
N GLU A 98 -14.24 -4.30 -21.29
CA GLU A 98 -14.33 -5.68 -21.80
C GLU A 98 -13.48 -6.65 -20.96
N GLN A 99 -12.24 -6.29 -20.64
CA GLN A 99 -11.32 -7.15 -19.88
C GLN A 99 -11.82 -7.38 -18.46
N ARG A 100 -12.31 -6.35 -17.77
CA ARG A 100 -12.78 -6.45 -16.38
C ARG A 100 -14.03 -7.33 -16.21
N GLN A 101 -14.80 -7.54 -17.29
CA GLN A 101 -15.96 -8.45 -17.27
C GLN A 101 -15.54 -9.92 -17.28
N THR A 102 -14.26 -10.21 -17.54
CA THR A 102 -13.75 -11.57 -17.50
C THR A 102 -13.57 -11.98 -16.04
N PRO A 103 -14.24 -13.05 -15.56
CA PRO A 103 -14.14 -13.47 -14.18
C PRO A 103 -12.73 -14.00 -13.86
N TYR A 104 -12.35 -13.96 -12.58
CA TYR A 104 -11.11 -14.53 -12.03
C TYR A 104 -9.80 -13.79 -12.36
N PHE A 105 -9.87 -12.56 -12.88
CA PHE A 105 -8.69 -11.71 -13.03
C PHE A 105 -8.68 -10.58 -12.01
N HIS A 106 -7.51 -10.35 -11.43
CA HIS A 106 -7.21 -9.19 -10.61
C HIS A 106 -7.09 -7.93 -11.46
N SER A 107 -7.30 -6.75 -10.88
CA SER A 107 -7.29 -5.48 -11.63
C SER A 107 -5.96 -5.22 -12.34
N GLY A 108 -4.84 -5.62 -11.73
CA GLY A 108 -3.52 -5.57 -12.36
C GLY A 108 -3.42 -6.45 -13.62
N GLU A 109 -3.95 -7.67 -13.57
CA GLU A 109 -3.97 -8.58 -14.74
C GLU A 109 -4.92 -8.07 -15.84
N VAL A 110 -6.06 -7.51 -15.45
CA VAL A 110 -6.98 -6.81 -16.37
C VAL A 110 -6.25 -5.68 -17.09
N MET A 111 -5.41 -4.93 -16.37
CA MET A 111 -4.60 -3.85 -16.94
C MET A 111 -3.56 -4.38 -17.94
N GLU A 112 -2.82 -5.44 -17.61
CA GLU A 112 -1.85 -6.03 -18.55
C GLU A 112 -2.51 -6.51 -19.85
N ARG A 113 -3.63 -7.21 -19.74
CA ARG A 113 -4.40 -7.69 -20.91
C ARG A 113 -4.95 -6.53 -21.73
N THR A 114 -5.33 -5.43 -21.07
CA THR A 114 -5.76 -4.20 -21.72
C THR A 114 -4.62 -3.60 -22.54
N LEU A 115 -3.42 -3.49 -21.96
CA LEU A 115 -2.24 -2.95 -22.62
C LEU A 115 -1.77 -3.83 -23.79
N ASP A 116 -1.83 -5.16 -23.62
CA ASP A 116 -1.51 -6.11 -24.69
C ASP A 116 -2.45 -5.96 -25.89
N LYS A 117 -3.77 -5.94 -25.64
CA LYS A 117 -4.77 -5.76 -26.69
C LYS A 117 -4.69 -4.38 -27.35
N LEU A 118 -4.38 -3.33 -26.59
CA LEU A 118 -4.09 -1.99 -27.15
C LEU A 118 -2.88 -2.03 -28.08
N GLY A 119 -1.80 -2.71 -27.67
CA GLY A 119 -0.62 -2.92 -28.52
C GLY A 119 -1.01 -3.55 -29.86
N MET A 120 -1.79 -4.63 -29.82
CA MET A 120 -2.31 -5.28 -31.04
C MET A 120 -3.16 -4.35 -31.91
N CYS A 121 -4.06 -3.55 -31.32
CA CYS A 121 -4.92 -2.63 -32.07
C CYS A 121 -4.13 -1.53 -32.81
N PHE A 122 -3.04 -1.05 -32.22
CA PHE A 122 -2.19 0.00 -32.81
C PHE A 122 -0.98 -0.54 -33.57
N GLY A 123 -0.76 -1.87 -33.58
CA GLY A 123 0.40 -2.49 -34.23
C GLY A 123 1.73 -2.17 -33.54
N VAL A 124 1.70 -1.97 -32.22
CA VAL A 124 2.86 -1.65 -31.38
C VAL A 124 3.07 -2.68 -30.29
N SER A 125 4.23 -2.65 -29.62
CA SER A 125 4.44 -3.49 -28.44
C SER A 125 3.52 -3.09 -27.28
N LYS A 126 3.23 -4.05 -26.39
CA LYS A 126 2.50 -3.80 -25.14
C LYS A 126 3.18 -2.75 -24.24
N TYR A 127 4.51 -2.65 -24.31
CA TYR A 127 5.29 -1.64 -23.59
C TYR A 127 5.13 -0.23 -24.18
N ALA A 128 5.08 -0.11 -25.51
CA ALA A 128 4.77 1.16 -26.17
C ALA A 128 3.33 1.63 -25.83
N ALA A 129 2.37 0.71 -25.75
CA ALA A 129 1.02 1.02 -25.29
C ALA A 129 0.98 1.45 -23.81
N LYS A 130 1.73 0.78 -22.92
CA LYS A 130 1.90 1.17 -21.51
C LYS A 130 2.44 2.60 -21.40
N LEU A 131 3.54 2.88 -22.09
CA LEU A 131 4.14 4.21 -22.13
C LEU A 131 3.13 5.26 -22.58
N ARG A 132 2.38 4.98 -23.65
CA ARG A 132 1.36 5.90 -24.14
C ARG A 132 0.26 6.17 -23.13
N ALA A 133 -0.16 5.15 -22.37
CA ALA A 133 -1.16 5.30 -21.33
C ALA A 133 -0.65 6.22 -20.20
N LEU A 134 0.58 6.04 -19.75
CA LEU A 134 1.23 6.91 -18.76
C LEU A 134 1.29 8.37 -19.25
N GLN A 135 1.66 8.59 -20.52
CA GLN A 135 1.65 9.93 -21.15
C GLN A 135 0.28 10.61 -21.18
N LEU A 136 -0.79 9.83 -21.13
CA LEU A 136 -2.17 10.33 -21.11
C LEU A 136 -2.73 10.45 -19.68
N GLY A 137 -1.94 10.10 -18.66
CA GLY A 137 -2.29 10.23 -17.24
C GLY A 137 -2.87 8.97 -16.60
N TYR A 138 -2.83 7.81 -17.26
CA TYR A 138 -3.31 6.55 -16.68
C TYR A 138 -2.25 5.95 -15.71
N LYS A 139 -2.04 6.61 -14.57
CA LYS A 139 -0.98 6.29 -13.59
C LYS A 139 -0.97 4.82 -13.14
N CYS A 140 -2.15 4.23 -12.92
CA CYS A 140 -2.31 2.83 -12.53
C CYS A 140 -1.71 1.81 -13.51
N THR A 141 -1.41 2.20 -14.75
CA THR A 141 -0.68 1.32 -15.70
C THR A 141 0.77 1.08 -15.30
N GLU A 142 1.32 1.86 -14.38
CA GLU A 142 2.67 1.68 -13.83
C GLU A 142 2.85 0.29 -13.20
N GLY A 143 1.83 -0.18 -12.48
CA GLY A 143 1.78 -1.49 -11.82
C GLY A 143 1.54 -2.68 -12.76
N ALA A 144 1.55 -2.49 -14.08
CA ALA A 144 1.34 -3.55 -15.07
C ALA A 144 2.61 -3.77 -15.90
N LEU A 145 2.88 -5.00 -16.37
CA LEU A 145 4.06 -5.35 -17.18
C LEU A 145 5.37 -4.98 -16.47
N LEU A 146 5.47 -5.32 -15.18
CA LEU A 146 6.58 -4.95 -14.30
C LEU A 146 7.77 -5.86 -14.54
N VAL A 147 8.86 -5.29 -15.05
CA VAL A 147 10.17 -5.93 -15.10
C VAL A 147 11.14 -5.04 -14.35
N VAL A 148 11.64 -5.53 -13.21
CA VAL A 148 12.54 -4.83 -12.30
C VAL A 148 13.65 -5.80 -11.91
N ASP A 149 14.90 -5.33 -11.97
CA ASP A 149 16.10 -6.13 -11.72
C ASP A 149 16.18 -7.39 -12.60
N GLY A 150 15.75 -7.29 -13.86
CA GLY A 150 15.75 -8.39 -14.84
C GLY A 150 14.68 -9.47 -14.61
N HIS A 151 13.78 -9.29 -13.63
CA HIS A 151 12.74 -10.25 -13.29
C HIS A 151 11.36 -9.65 -13.49
N TYR A 152 10.43 -10.47 -13.98
CA TYR A 152 9.02 -10.10 -14.05
C TYR A 152 8.37 -10.22 -12.67
N HIS A 153 7.60 -9.20 -12.28
CA HIS A 153 6.86 -9.14 -11.01
C HIS A 153 5.35 -9.17 -11.27
N PRO A 154 4.55 -9.76 -10.36
CA PRO A 154 3.09 -9.76 -10.47
C PRO A 154 2.52 -8.34 -10.61
N PRO A 155 1.50 -8.13 -11.47
CA PRO A 155 0.92 -6.82 -11.64
C PRO A 155 0.09 -6.43 -10.42
N PHE A 156 0.14 -5.15 -10.09
CA PHE A 156 -0.60 -4.57 -8.98
C PHE A 156 -1.39 -3.34 -9.43
N THR A 157 -2.33 -2.91 -8.58
CA THR A 157 -3.08 -1.67 -8.76
C THR A 157 -3.09 -0.85 -7.48
N PHE A 158 -3.49 0.41 -7.64
CA PHE A 158 -3.52 1.40 -6.58
C PHE A 158 -4.45 2.55 -6.99
N ASN A 159 -4.89 3.34 -6.00
CA ASN A 159 -5.60 4.58 -6.28
C ASN A 159 -4.71 5.58 -7.04
N PRO A 160 -5.07 6.03 -8.26
CA PRO A 160 -4.25 6.96 -9.05
C PRO A 160 -3.90 8.27 -8.35
N GLU A 161 -4.72 8.70 -7.39
CA GLU A 161 -4.49 9.92 -6.60
C GLU A 161 -3.45 9.72 -5.47
N ALA A 162 -3.08 8.48 -5.16
CA ALA A 162 -2.09 8.17 -4.11
C ALA A 162 -0.65 8.55 -4.52
N LEU A 163 -0.38 8.66 -5.82
CA LEU A 163 0.91 9.10 -6.35
C LEU A 163 0.82 10.52 -6.89
N GLY A 164 1.67 11.39 -6.36
CA GLY A 164 2.00 12.68 -6.95
C GLY A 164 2.81 12.57 -8.24
N ASP A 165 3.18 13.71 -8.80
CA ASP A 165 4.10 13.73 -9.93
C ASP A 165 5.48 13.24 -9.48
N TYR A 166 6.15 12.45 -10.32
CA TYR A 166 7.46 11.85 -10.02
C TYR A 166 7.51 10.88 -8.82
N GLN A 167 6.38 10.47 -8.28
CA GLN A 167 6.35 9.45 -7.23
C GLN A 167 6.14 8.04 -7.81
N THR A 168 6.55 7.03 -7.07
CA THR A 168 6.34 5.61 -7.38
C THR A 168 6.32 4.75 -6.12
N PHE A 169 5.64 3.61 -6.18
CA PHE A 169 5.81 2.55 -5.19
C PHE A 169 7.00 1.63 -5.50
N ILE A 170 7.50 1.63 -6.74
CA ILE A 170 8.49 0.68 -7.24
C ILE A 170 9.90 1.08 -6.82
N LEU A 171 10.57 0.22 -6.05
CA LEU A 171 11.94 0.37 -5.61
C LEU A 171 12.78 -0.84 -6.05
N ASP A 172 13.68 -0.61 -7.00
CA ASP A 172 14.68 -1.59 -7.43
C ASP A 172 15.73 -1.84 -6.34
N ARG A 173 16.50 -2.93 -6.50
CA ARG A 173 17.44 -3.38 -5.47
C ARG A 173 18.54 -2.36 -5.20
N GLU A 174 19.07 -1.72 -6.22
CA GLU A 174 20.13 -0.72 -6.08
C GLU A 174 19.64 0.49 -5.28
N ASN A 175 18.46 1.01 -5.59
CA ASN A 175 17.86 2.11 -4.84
C ASN A 175 17.46 1.70 -3.42
N TYR A 176 16.98 0.48 -3.21
CA TYR A 176 16.72 -0.05 -1.88
C TYR A 176 17.98 -0.04 -1.00
N GLU A 177 19.09 -0.58 -1.52
CA GLU A 177 20.38 -0.61 -0.82
C GLU A 177 20.90 0.79 -0.54
N LYS A 178 20.79 1.72 -1.50
CA LYS A 178 21.15 3.13 -1.29
C LYS A 178 20.34 3.79 -0.18
N ASN A 179 19.02 3.57 -0.10
CA ASN A 179 18.21 4.11 0.98
C ASN A 179 18.58 3.47 2.32
N TYR A 180 18.79 2.16 2.35
CA TYR A 180 19.18 1.44 3.56
C TYR A 180 20.53 1.93 4.12
N GLU A 181 21.53 2.13 3.27
CA GLU A 181 22.86 2.56 3.70
C GLU A 181 22.93 4.05 4.08
N ASN A 182 22.19 4.91 3.37
CA ASN A 182 22.33 6.37 3.51
C ASN A 182 21.22 7.04 4.33
N ASN A 183 20.14 6.32 4.67
CA ASN A 183 19.02 6.85 5.44
C ASN A 183 18.76 5.98 6.68
N ALA A 184 19.24 6.44 7.83
CA ALA A 184 19.15 5.71 9.10
C ALA A 184 17.70 5.45 9.55
N GLU A 185 16.76 6.35 9.22
CA GLU A 185 15.35 6.17 9.55
C GLU A 185 14.70 5.09 8.67
N PHE A 186 15.06 5.01 7.38
CA PHE A 186 14.61 3.93 6.50
C PHE A 186 15.19 2.58 6.94
N ALA A 187 16.48 2.54 7.28
CA ALA A 187 17.12 1.36 7.84
C ALA A 187 16.39 0.89 9.12
N GLN A 188 16.05 1.81 10.02
CA GLN A 188 15.31 1.49 11.24
C GLN A 188 13.90 0.95 10.95
N LEU A 189 13.18 1.49 9.96
CA LEU A 189 11.87 0.99 9.56
C LEU A 189 11.93 -0.47 9.11
N VAL A 190 12.95 -0.84 8.34
CA VAL A 190 13.15 -2.22 7.89
C VAL A 190 13.70 -3.11 9.01
N ASP A 191 14.74 -2.67 9.73
CA ASP A 191 15.40 -3.44 10.80
C ASP A 191 14.46 -3.73 11.97
N SER A 192 13.48 -2.86 12.21
CA SER A 192 12.42 -3.10 13.20
C SER A 192 11.49 -4.26 12.83
N GLY A 193 11.53 -4.71 11.58
CA GLY A 193 10.64 -5.75 11.06
C GLY A 193 9.24 -5.25 10.66
N LYS A 194 8.97 -3.94 10.78
CA LYS A 194 7.69 -3.32 10.40
C LYS A 194 7.43 -3.33 8.89
N PHE A 195 8.49 -3.24 8.09
CA PHE A 195 8.42 -3.21 6.64
C PHE A 195 9.32 -4.29 6.04
N LEU A 196 8.84 -4.90 4.97
CA LEU A 196 9.57 -5.91 4.19
C LEU A 196 9.78 -5.44 2.76
N TYR A 197 10.96 -5.73 2.22
CA TYR A 197 11.22 -5.61 0.79
C TYR A 197 10.66 -6.85 0.07
N VAL A 198 9.62 -6.65 -0.74
CA VAL A 198 8.84 -7.70 -1.41
C VAL A 198 8.96 -7.51 -2.92
N GLY A 199 9.93 -8.20 -3.53
CA GLY A 199 10.19 -8.12 -4.96
C GLY A 199 10.75 -6.76 -5.38
N CYS A 200 9.87 -5.79 -5.62
CA CYS A 200 10.20 -4.42 -6.01
C CYS A 200 9.41 -3.37 -5.23
N LEU A 201 8.81 -3.74 -4.09
CA LEU A 201 7.98 -2.88 -3.24
C LEU A 201 8.47 -2.97 -1.79
N VAL A 202 8.23 -1.93 -0.99
CA VAL A 202 8.46 -1.97 0.46
C VAL A 202 7.11 -1.90 1.17
N CYS A 203 6.68 -3.01 1.77
CA CYS A 203 5.31 -3.22 2.26
C CYS A 203 5.28 -3.45 3.77
N ILE A 204 4.20 -3.05 4.44
CA ILE A 204 3.94 -3.37 5.85
C ILE A 204 4.01 -4.89 6.06
N ASN A 205 4.73 -5.32 7.09
CA ASN A 205 4.82 -6.71 7.50
C ASN A 205 3.56 -7.14 8.28
N ASP A 206 2.46 -7.33 7.58
CA ASP A 206 1.21 -7.84 8.15
C ASP A 206 0.68 -9.01 7.31
N PRO A 207 0.14 -10.09 7.90
CA PRO A 207 -0.45 -11.23 7.17
C PRO A 207 -1.56 -10.87 6.18
N LEU A 208 -2.21 -9.70 6.34
CA LEU A 208 -3.17 -9.16 5.38
C LEU A 208 -2.48 -8.75 4.07
N TYR A 209 -1.25 -8.25 4.13
CA TYR A 209 -0.54 -7.69 2.98
C TYR A 209 0.55 -8.60 2.42
N VAL A 210 1.21 -9.38 3.27
CA VAL A 210 2.38 -10.19 2.91
C VAL A 210 2.16 -11.66 3.25
N ARG A 211 2.67 -12.54 2.38
CA ARG A 211 2.71 -13.99 2.56
C ARG A 211 4.10 -14.53 2.20
N GLN A 212 4.38 -15.76 2.58
CA GLN A 212 5.55 -16.47 2.04
C GLN A 212 5.43 -16.58 0.52
N ALA A 213 6.53 -16.29 -0.16
CA ALA A 213 6.64 -16.49 -1.60
C ALA A 213 6.52 -17.99 -1.92
N LYS A 214 5.86 -18.30 -3.03
CA LYS A 214 5.83 -19.67 -3.58
C LYS A 214 7.17 -19.95 -4.25
N GLU A 215 7.52 -21.23 -4.43
CA GLU A 215 8.82 -21.66 -4.98
C GLU A 215 9.19 -21.03 -6.34
N TYR A 216 8.19 -20.59 -7.13
CA TYR A 216 8.39 -19.99 -8.44
C TYR A 216 8.42 -18.45 -8.42
N GLU A 217 8.19 -17.82 -7.27
CA GLU A 217 8.21 -16.36 -7.11
C GLU A 217 9.59 -15.89 -6.62
N PRO A 218 10.07 -14.71 -7.06
CA PRO A 218 11.34 -14.18 -6.59
C PRO A 218 11.23 -13.70 -5.13
N GLY A 219 12.25 -14.02 -4.31
CA GLY A 219 12.35 -13.57 -2.92
C GLY A 219 11.72 -14.51 -1.89
N GLU A 220 11.79 -14.13 -0.62
CA GLU A 220 11.23 -14.92 0.50
C GLU A 220 9.74 -14.62 0.76
N TYR A 221 9.32 -13.41 0.39
CA TYR A 221 7.98 -12.90 0.62
C TYR A 221 7.34 -12.44 -0.69
N ALA A 222 6.02 -12.52 -0.76
CA ALA A 222 5.21 -12.04 -1.85
C ALA A 222 3.98 -11.32 -1.30
N LEU A 223 3.41 -10.39 -2.07
CA LEU A 223 2.16 -9.73 -1.71
C LEU A 223 0.98 -10.72 -1.75
N THR A 224 0.00 -10.48 -0.89
CA THR A 224 -1.31 -11.13 -0.96
C THR A 224 -2.13 -10.55 -2.12
N ASP A 225 -3.18 -11.27 -2.53
CA ASP A 225 -4.11 -10.76 -3.54
C ASP A 225 -4.78 -9.45 -3.09
N TYR A 226 -4.99 -9.27 -1.78
CA TYR A 226 -5.51 -8.02 -1.23
C TYR A 226 -4.52 -6.86 -1.40
N ALA A 227 -3.24 -7.06 -1.08
CA ALA A 227 -2.22 -6.03 -1.25
C ALA A 227 -1.98 -5.67 -2.72
N LEU A 228 -2.00 -6.66 -3.63
CA LEU A 228 -1.88 -6.40 -5.07
C LEU A 228 -3.02 -5.51 -5.60
N GLU A 229 -4.20 -5.53 -4.97
CA GLU A 229 -5.33 -4.67 -5.31
C GLU A 229 -5.32 -3.31 -4.60
N ASN A 230 -4.51 -3.15 -3.55
CA ASN A 230 -4.52 -1.98 -2.65
C ASN A 230 -3.10 -1.56 -2.25
N VAL A 231 -2.19 -1.42 -3.21
CA VAL A 231 -0.78 -1.10 -2.93
C VAL A 231 -0.63 0.24 -2.21
N ASP A 232 -1.50 1.22 -2.50
CA ASP A 232 -1.49 2.52 -1.84
C ASP A 232 -1.83 2.48 -0.35
N GLU A 233 -2.45 1.41 0.14
CA GLU A 233 -2.76 1.22 1.56
C GLU A 233 -1.53 0.76 2.36
N CYS A 234 -0.64 -0.02 1.74
CA CYS A 234 0.30 -0.85 2.48
C CYS A 234 1.76 -0.72 2.04
N CYS A 235 2.06 0.02 0.97
CA CYS A 235 3.42 0.16 0.46
C CYS A 235 3.95 1.59 0.61
N LEU A 236 5.25 1.70 0.89
CA LEU A 236 5.94 2.99 0.90
C LEU A 236 6.06 3.53 -0.53
N LYS A 237 5.89 4.85 -0.67
CA LYS A 237 6.15 5.59 -1.90
C LYS A 237 7.49 6.31 -1.83
N PHE A 238 8.09 6.45 -3.00
CA PHE A 238 9.40 7.06 -3.20
C PHE A 238 9.30 8.15 -4.26
N THR A 239 10.07 9.22 -4.05
CA THR A 239 10.23 10.31 -5.01
C THR A 239 11.37 9.97 -5.95
N ARG A 240 11.11 10.04 -7.25
CA ARG A 240 12.11 9.86 -8.29
C ARG A 240 12.93 11.13 -8.44
N ASN A 241 14.22 11.00 -8.19
CA ASN A 241 15.21 12.01 -8.48
C ASN A 241 16.05 11.53 -9.66
N PHE A 242 16.22 12.41 -10.63
CA PHE A 242 17.07 12.14 -11.77
C PHE A 242 18.34 12.95 -11.58
N GLU A 243 19.42 12.29 -11.14
CA GLU A 243 20.71 12.94 -11.03
C GLU A 243 21.27 13.21 -12.42
N THR A 244 21.56 14.48 -12.68
CA THR A 244 22.00 14.97 -13.98
C THR A 244 23.51 14.93 -14.06
N VAL A 245 24.05 14.02 -14.87
CA VAL A 245 25.25 14.35 -15.65
C VAL A 245 24.75 15.13 -16.87
N ASN A 246 24.50 16.44 -16.69
CA ASN A 246 24.08 17.42 -17.70
C ASN A 246 22.57 17.47 -18.02
N SER A 247 22.02 18.67 -17.84
CA SER A 247 20.66 19.17 -17.71
C SER A 247 19.58 19.06 -18.82
N SER A 248 18.37 19.15 -18.28
CA SER A 248 17.18 19.93 -18.65
C SER A 248 16.48 19.76 -20.00
N GLY A 249 15.17 19.48 -19.86
CA GLY A 249 14.15 19.92 -20.81
C GLY A 249 12.97 18.97 -20.98
N ASP A 250 12.39 18.48 -19.88
CA ASP A 250 11.16 17.69 -19.85
C ASP A 250 11.19 16.31 -20.55
N PHE A 251 10.62 15.31 -19.86
CA PHE A 251 9.76 14.32 -20.51
C PHE A 251 10.40 13.12 -21.26
N TYR A 252 11.71 13.03 -21.45
CA TYR A 252 12.31 11.69 -21.63
C TYR A 252 12.02 10.80 -20.39
N ASN A 253 11.77 11.45 -19.24
CA ASN A 253 11.40 10.92 -17.91
C ASN A 253 10.08 10.15 -17.78
N GLN A 254 9.27 9.97 -18.85
CA GLN A 254 8.17 9.00 -18.81
C GLN A 254 8.52 7.67 -19.49
N CYS A 255 9.63 7.60 -20.22
CA CYS A 255 10.15 6.37 -20.82
C CYS A 255 11.10 5.65 -19.84
N TYR A 256 10.58 5.05 -18.77
CA TYR A 256 11.37 4.11 -17.96
C TYR A 256 10.51 3.11 -17.17
N LEU A 257 9.54 2.46 -17.83
CA LEU A 257 8.67 1.46 -17.18
C LEU A 257 8.70 0.10 -17.88
N SER A 258 9.91 -0.33 -18.25
CA SER A 258 10.35 -1.72 -18.35
C SER A 258 11.87 -1.74 -18.52
N HIS A 259 12.61 -2.20 -17.51
CA HIS A 259 14.04 -2.49 -17.68
C HIS A 259 14.19 -3.60 -18.73
N ASP A 260 14.64 -3.24 -19.94
CA ASP A 260 15.61 -4.00 -20.75
C ASP A 260 15.84 -3.43 -22.17
N VAL A 261 15.98 -2.10 -22.31
CA VAL A 261 16.66 -1.56 -23.51
C VAL A 261 17.56 -0.40 -23.12
N ASN A 262 18.87 -0.68 -23.13
CA ASN A 262 20.03 0.20 -22.90
C ASN A 262 19.78 1.72 -22.95
N ALA A 263 19.63 2.35 -21.77
CA ALA A 263 19.79 3.80 -21.61
C ALA A 263 21.13 4.10 -20.90
N ILE A 264 22.23 4.13 -21.66
CA ILE A 264 23.62 4.26 -21.16
C ILE A 264 23.94 5.71 -20.68
N ALA A 265 23.02 6.46 -20.04
CA ALA A 265 23.35 7.84 -19.66
C ALA A 265 22.71 8.45 -18.39
N PHE A 266 21.79 7.79 -17.67
CA PHE A 266 21.13 8.43 -16.51
C PHE A 266 20.95 7.48 -15.32
N CYS A 267 21.25 7.97 -14.12
CA CYS A 267 21.00 7.28 -12.86
C CYS A 267 19.69 7.82 -12.25
N GLU A 268 18.64 7.00 -12.23
CA GLU A 268 17.44 7.26 -11.43
C GLU A 268 17.74 6.90 -9.98
N SER A 269 17.69 7.88 -9.08
CA SER A 269 17.68 7.64 -7.65
C SER A 269 16.27 7.80 -7.10
N LYS A 270 15.88 6.94 -6.17
CA LYS A 270 14.57 6.99 -5.52
C LYS A 270 14.77 7.25 -4.05
N THR A 271 14.18 8.31 -3.51
CA THR A 271 14.32 8.66 -2.09
C THR A 271 12.99 8.59 -1.39
N ILE A 272 13.00 8.14 -0.14
CA ILE A 272 11.81 8.17 0.71
C ILE A 272 11.57 9.58 1.24
N GLU A 273 10.33 10.05 1.12
CA GLU A 273 9.83 11.26 1.77
C GLU A 273 8.87 10.85 2.89
N TYR A 274 9.15 11.24 4.14
CA TYR A 274 8.38 10.75 5.28
C TYR A 274 7.01 11.42 5.46
N GLU A 275 6.88 12.68 5.04
CA GLU A 275 5.59 13.37 5.04
C GLU A 275 4.58 12.66 4.14
N ASP A 276 5.06 12.16 3.00
CA ASP A 276 4.28 11.37 2.05
C ASP A 276 3.83 10.03 2.64
N ASN A 277 4.69 9.39 3.43
CA ASN A 277 4.47 8.04 3.97
C ASN A 277 3.86 8.02 5.37
N GLN A 278 3.44 9.17 5.89
CA GLN A 278 3.04 9.30 7.29
C GLN A 278 1.90 8.36 7.69
N ASP A 279 0.91 8.16 6.81
CA ASP A 279 -0.26 7.33 7.12
C ASP A 279 0.11 5.83 7.15
N VAL A 280 0.88 5.36 6.16
CA VAL A 280 1.35 3.96 6.09
C VAL A 280 2.28 3.64 7.27
N ILE A 281 3.17 4.56 7.65
CA ILE A 281 4.06 4.40 8.81
C ILE A 281 3.25 4.36 10.11
N LYS A 282 2.27 5.26 10.29
CA LYS A 282 1.39 5.24 11.47
C LYS A 282 0.58 3.95 11.55
N GLN A 283 0.08 3.45 10.42
CA GLN A 283 -0.66 2.20 10.36
C GLN A 283 0.20 1.03 10.83
N ALA A 284 1.45 0.93 10.38
CA ALA A 284 2.39 -0.07 10.88
C ALA A 284 2.63 0.08 12.41
N GLU A 285 2.76 1.30 12.92
CA GLU A 285 2.90 1.55 14.36
C GLU A 285 1.64 1.24 15.19
N GLU A 286 0.45 1.37 14.61
CA GLU A 286 -0.81 1.02 15.27
C GLU A 286 -0.98 -0.49 15.36
N LEU A 287 -0.57 -1.24 14.34
CA LEU A 287 -0.53 -2.70 14.35
C LEU A 287 0.38 -3.23 15.46
N ASP A 288 1.60 -2.70 15.59
CA ASP A 288 2.51 -3.06 16.69
C ASP A 288 1.89 -2.83 18.08
N LYS A 289 1.17 -1.71 18.26
CA LYS A 289 0.51 -1.42 19.54
C LYS A 289 -0.61 -2.40 19.84
N ILE A 290 -1.30 -2.90 18.80
CA ILE A 290 -2.32 -3.93 18.95
C ILE A 290 -1.68 -5.24 19.36
N ASP A 291 -0.59 -5.64 18.71
CA ASP A 291 0.15 -6.88 19.05
C ASP A 291 0.73 -6.81 20.47
N ASP A 292 1.36 -5.69 20.86
CA ASP A 292 1.83 -5.45 22.22
C ASP A 292 0.69 -5.59 23.26
N GLU A 293 -0.52 -5.09 22.95
CA GLU A 293 -1.66 -5.20 23.83
C GLU A 293 -2.23 -6.63 23.88
N ILE A 294 -2.21 -7.35 22.76
CA ILE A 294 -2.56 -8.77 22.70
C ILE A 294 -1.62 -9.60 23.58
N ASP A 295 -0.30 -9.39 23.46
CA ASP A 295 0.70 -10.08 24.27
C ASP A 295 0.53 -9.80 25.76
N ARG A 296 0.28 -8.53 26.12
CA ARG A 296 -0.06 -8.16 27.51
C ARG A 296 -1.32 -8.87 28.00
N ILE A 297 -2.36 -8.94 27.16
CA ILE A 297 -3.61 -9.61 27.51
C ILE A 297 -3.36 -11.11 27.74
N LEU A 298 -2.63 -11.77 26.84
CA LEU A 298 -2.27 -13.19 26.93
C LEU A 298 -1.45 -13.47 28.20
N GLU A 299 -0.41 -12.68 28.46
CA GLU A 299 0.41 -12.80 29.67
C GLU A 299 -0.41 -12.73 30.95
N ILE A 300 -1.39 -11.83 31.00
CA ILE A 300 -2.26 -11.73 32.17
C ILE A 300 -3.19 -12.93 32.22
N TYR A 301 -3.80 -13.30 31.09
CA TYR A 301 -4.75 -14.40 31.00
C TYR A 301 -4.14 -15.72 31.49
N GLU A 302 -2.90 -16.04 31.11
CA GLU A 302 -2.18 -17.23 31.55
C GLU A 302 -1.93 -17.27 33.07
N LYS A 303 -1.76 -16.10 33.71
CA LYS A 303 -1.52 -15.97 35.15
C LYS A 303 -2.83 -16.03 35.97
N LEU A 304 -4.01 -16.02 35.33
CA LEU A 304 -5.29 -16.01 36.04
C LEU A 304 -5.60 -17.35 36.71
N PRO A 305 -5.96 -17.35 38.02
CA PRO A 305 -6.40 -18.56 38.71
C PRO A 305 -7.68 -19.17 38.11
N LYS A 306 -7.93 -20.46 38.39
CA LYS A 306 -9.12 -21.18 37.90
C LYS A 306 -10.42 -20.87 38.66
N ALA A 307 -10.33 -20.41 39.91
CA ALA A 307 -11.50 -20.20 40.75
C ALA A 307 -11.91 -18.72 40.79
N PHE A 308 -13.20 -18.43 40.64
CA PHE A 308 -13.75 -17.06 40.60
C PHE A 308 -13.16 -16.10 41.65
N HIS A 309 -13.23 -16.45 42.93
CA HIS A 309 -12.76 -15.60 44.02
C HIS A 309 -11.27 -15.21 43.87
N LEU A 310 -10.43 -16.17 43.45
CA LEU A 310 -9.00 -15.94 43.21
C LEU A 310 -8.77 -15.10 41.94
N THR A 311 -9.56 -15.30 40.89
CA THR A 311 -9.49 -14.51 39.65
C THR A 311 -9.91 -13.06 39.89
N LEU A 312 -10.98 -12.84 40.64
CA LEU A 312 -11.43 -11.51 41.06
C LEU A 312 -10.36 -10.83 41.92
N ASP A 313 -9.77 -11.55 42.88
CA ASP A 313 -8.69 -11.03 43.72
C ASP A 313 -7.46 -10.64 42.88
N ALA A 314 -7.08 -11.48 41.91
CA ALA A 314 -5.98 -11.21 40.99
C ALA A 314 -6.23 -9.96 40.13
N HIS A 315 -7.44 -9.80 39.57
CA HIS A 315 -7.81 -8.58 38.83
C HIS A 315 -7.79 -7.34 39.73
N MET A 316 -8.28 -7.44 40.96
CA MET A 316 -8.27 -6.36 41.93
C MET A 316 -6.84 -5.94 42.29
N GLU A 317 -5.93 -6.88 42.59
CA GLU A 317 -4.54 -6.55 42.92
C GLU A 317 -3.77 -6.02 41.70
N ARG A 318 -4.06 -6.51 40.49
CA ARG A 318 -3.54 -5.96 39.23
C ARG A 318 -3.96 -4.49 39.06
N LEU A 319 -5.27 -4.23 39.13
CA LEU A 319 -5.85 -2.90 38.89
C LEU A 319 -5.61 -1.92 40.04
N LYS A 320 -5.31 -2.40 41.24
CA LYS A 320 -4.89 -1.58 42.36
C LYS A 320 -3.56 -0.87 42.10
N LYS A 321 -2.64 -1.53 41.39
CA LYS A 321 -1.34 -0.93 41.03
C LYS A 321 -1.48 0.07 39.88
N SER A 322 -2.24 -0.26 38.84
CA SER A 322 -2.36 0.58 37.64
C SER A 322 -3.38 1.70 37.80
N SER A 323 -4.53 1.42 38.42
CA SER A 323 -5.73 2.27 38.37
C SER A 323 -6.30 2.57 39.77
N LYS A 324 -5.53 2.25 40.82
CA LYS A 324 -5.88 2.48 42.24
C LYS A 324 -7.26 1.94 42.65
N ILE A 325 -7.71 0.88 41.99
CA ILE A 325 -8.98 0.23 42.34
C ILE A 325 -8.87 -0.42 43.72
N THR A 326 -9.76 0.00 44.62
CA THR A 326 -9.93 -0.58 45.96
C THR A 326 -11.33 -1.19 46.08
N ASN A 327 -11.61 -1.95 47.15
CA ASN A 327 -12.96 -2.46 47.37
C ASN A 327 -13.98 -1.31 47.51
N LEU A 328 -13.57 -0.19 48.12
CA LEU A 328 -14.40 0.99 48.29
C LEU A 328 -14.69 1.64 46.93
N GLU A 329 -13.67 1.76 46.08
CA GLU A 329 -13.84 2.28 44.71
C GLU A 329 -14.78 1.40 43.89
N LEU A 330 -14.64 0.07 44.00
CA LEU A 330 -15.53 -0.85 43.30
C LEU A 330 -16.97 -0.78 43.86
N GLU A 331 -17.15 -0.54 45.16
CA GLU A 331 -18.47 -0.22 45.73
C GLU A 331 -19.05 1.04 45.11
N CYS A 332 -18.28 2.12 44.98
CA CYS A 332 -18.75 3.36 44.35
C CYS A 332 -19.22 3.11 42.91
N ARG A 333 -18.49 2.29 42.14
CA ARG A 333 -18.78 2.00 40.72
C ARG A 333 -19.92 1.01 40.50
N THR A 334 -20.16 0.11 41.45
CA THR A 334 -21.11 -1.01 41.27
C THR A 334 -22.31 -0.99 42.20
N GLY A 335 -22.26 -0.15 43.24
CA GLY A 335 -23.21 -0.15 44.36
C GLY A 335 -23.13 -1.38 45.26
N ILE A 336 -22.23 -2.33 44.99
CA ILE A 336 -22.03 -3.54 45.77
C ILE A 336 -21.18 -3.22 47.00
N THR A 337 -21.67 -3.53 48.20
CA THR A 337 -20.97 -3.14 49.45
C THR A 337 -19.54 -3.67 49.53
N GLU A 338 -18.62 -2.86 50.06
CA GLU A 338 -17.21 -3.19 50.24
C GLU A 338 -17.04 -4.53 50.99
N ARG A 339 -17.88 -4.76 52.01
CA ARG A 339 -17.90 -5.99 52.79
C ARG A 339 -18.19 -7.20 51.91
N TYR A 340 -19.17 -7.11 51.01
CA TYR A 340 -19.53 -8.20 50.11
C TYR A 340 -18.47 -8.42 49.03
N ILE A 341 -17.88 -7.35 48.48
CA ILE A 341 -16.73 -7.44 47.56
C ILE A 341 -15.56 -8.18 48.23
N ARG A 342 -15.24 -7.82 49.48
CA ARG A 342 -14.19 -8.48 50.25
C ARG A 342 -14.48 -9.96 50.49
N GLN A 343 -15.75 -10.33 50.70
CA GLN A 343 -16.17 -11.72 50.84
C GLN A 343 -16.00 -12.48 49.51
N MET A 344 -16.47 -11.92 48.40
CA MET A 344 -16.37 -12.52 47.06
C MET A 344 -14.92 -12.78 46.64
N ARG A 345 -13.96 -11.95 47.08
CA ARG A 345 -12.53 -12.13 46.84
C ARG A 345 -11.90 -13.26 47.66
N LYS A 346 -12.40 -13.51 48.87
CA LYS A 346 -11.74 -14.41 49.84
C LYS A 346 -12.31 -15.82 49.88
N GLU A 347 -13.61 -15.95 49.64
CA GLU A 347 -14.35 -17.17 49.90
C GLU A 347 -15.14 -17.61 48.66
N LYS A 348 -15.33 -18.92 48.49
CA LYS A 348 -16.25 -19.45 47.48
C LYS A 348 -17.68 -19.07 47.85
N THR A 349 -18.18 -18.04 47.20
CA THR A 349 -19.55 -17.52 47.38
C THR A 349 -20.30 -17.71 46.08
N ASN A 350 -21.58 -18.12 46.15
CA ASN A 350 -22.43 -18.14 44.99
C ASN A 350 -22.89 -16.70 44.71
N VAL A 351 -22.49 -16.14 43.57
CA VAL A 351 -22.74 -14.74 43.19
C VAL A 351 -23.73 -14.74 42.04
N SER A 352 -24.71 -13.82 42.05
CA SER A 352 -25.65 -13.74 40.94
C SER A 352 -24.96 -13.19 39.68
N PRO A 353 -25.37 -13.63 38.47
CA PRO A 353 -24.79 -13.14 37.22
C PRO A 353 -24.80 -11.61 37.11
N GLU A 354 -25.85 -10.94 37.57
CA GLU A 354 -26.00 -9.48 37.53
C GLU A 354 -24.93 -8.76 38.34
N TYR A 355 -24.48 -9.36 39.46
CA TYR A 355 -23.37 -8.81 40.26
C TYR A 355 -22.02 -9.09 39.61
N VAL A 356 -21.86 -10.22 38.93
CA VAL A 356 -20.63 -10.51 38.18
C VAL A 356 -20.49 -9.56 36.99
N TYR A 357 -21.57 -9.30 36.25
CA TYR A 357 -21.59 -8.32 35.15
C TYR A 357 -21.29 -6.91 35.67
N ALA A 358 -21.90 -6.52 36.79
CA ALA A 358 -21.59 -5.24 37.44
C ALA A 358 -20.11 -5.11 37.80
N ILE A 359 -19.49 -6.16 38.34
CA ILE A 359 -18.06 -6.18 38.66
C ILE A 359 -17.21 -6.05 37.38
N CYS A 360 -17.56 -6.76 36.30
CA CYS A 360 -16.84 -6.68 35.03
C CYS A 360 -16.83 -5.26 34.47
N ILE A 361 -17.99 -4.61 34.45
CA ILE A 361 -18.14 -3.20 34.07
C ILE A 361 -17.43 -2.27 35.06
N GLY A 362 -17.63 -2.43 36.37
CA GLY A 362 -17.01 -1.55 37.37
C GLY A 362 -15.48 -1.57 37.35
N LEU A 363 -14.90 -2.69 36.95
CA LEU A 363 -13.45 -2.86 36.77
C LEU A 363 -12.95 -2.48 35.37
N HIS A 364 -13.84 -2.15 34.43
CA HIS A 364 -13.56 -1.99 33.00
C HIS A 364 -12.70 -3.13 32.44
N LEU A 365 -13.05 -4.37 32.75
CA LEU A 365 -12.29 -5.53 32.28
C LEU A 365 -12.44 -5.70 30.78
N HIS A 366 -11.31 -5.94 30.09
CA HIS A 366 -11.31 -6.38 28.70
C HIS A 366 -12.27 -7.57 28.50
N PRO A 367 -13.01 -7.67 27.38
CA PRO A 367 -14.02 -8.70 27.17
C PRO A 367 -13.54 -10.14 27.44
N LEU A 368 -12.30 -10.48 27.06
CA LEU A 368 -11.71 -11.79 27.36
C LEU A 368 -11.63 -12.10 28.87
N PHE A 369 -11.26 -11.11 29.69
CA PHE A 369 -11.21 -11.27 31.15
C PHE A 369 -12.60 -11.31 31.77
N SER A 370 -13.55 -10.57 31.20
CA SER A 370 -14.94 -10.58 31.64
C SER A 370 -15.61 -11.92 31.36
N ASP A 371 -15.42 -12.46 30.16
CA ASP A 371 -15.93 -13.78 29.77
C ASP A 371 -15.36 -14.88 30.67
N ASP A 372 -14.06 -14.85 30.94
CA ASP A 372 -13.40 -15.77 31.88
C ASP A 372 -13.96 -15.66 33.31
N LEU A 373 -14.18 -14.44 33.80
CA LEU A 373 -14.72 -14.22 35.14
C LEU A 373 -16.19 -14.67 35.25
N VAL A 374 -17.01 -14.40 34.22
CA VAL A 374 -18.41 -14.83 34.12
C VAL A 374 -18.51 -16.35 34.04
N GLU A 375 -17.67 -16.99 33.23
CA GLU A 375 -17.60 -18.45 33.12
C GLU A 375 -17.29 -19.09 34.47
N LYS A 376 -16.28 -18.57 35.18
CA LYS A 376 -15.86 -19.08 36.49
C LYS A 376 -16.89 -18.85 37.60
N ALA A 377 -17.70 -17.81 37.50
CA ALA A 377 -18.70 -17.45 38.52
C ALA A 377 -20.02 -18.19 38.32
N CYS A 378 -20.50 -18.24 37.07
CA CYS A 378 -21.88 -18.60 36.75
C CYS A 378 -22.02 -19.64 35.62
N GLY A 379 -20.90 -20.13 35.04
CA GLY A 379 -20.93 -21.07 33.91
C GLY A 379 -21.30 -20.42 32.57
N GLY A 380 -21.03 -19.12 32.43
CA GLY A 380 -21.20 -18.37 31.19
C GLY A 380 -22.46 -17.50 31.17
N TYR A 381 -22.70 -16.86 30.03
CA TYR A 381 -23.92 -16.10 29.79
C TYR A 381 -25.08 -17.04 29.46
N SER A 382 -26.29 -16.71 29.93
CA SER A 382 -27.49 -17.46 29.55
C SER A 382 -27.75 -17.38 28.03
N THR A 383 -28.35 -18.42 27.47
CA THR A 383 -28.64 -18.53 26.03
C THR A 383 -29.90 -17.78 25.59
N ASP A 384 -30.60 -17.17 26.53
CA ASP A 384 -31.78 -16.37 26.26
C ASP A 384 -31.40 -14.95 25.79
N LYS A 385 -32.40 -14.19 25.35
CA LYS A 385 -32.18 -12.84 24.80
C LYS A 385 -31.54 -11.89 25.82
N ALA A 386 -31.81 -12.07 27.11
CA ALA A 386 -31.20 -11.27 28.17
C ALA A 386 -29.70 -11.57 28.32
N GLY A 387 -29.31 -12.86 28.31
CA GLY A 387 -27.90 -13.25 28.38
C GLY A 387 -27.08 -12.84 27.16
N ILE A 388 -27.66 -12.95 25.95
CA ILE A 388 -27.01 -12.44 24.73
C ILE A 388 -26.82 -10.93 24.79
N PHE A 389 -27.83 -10.20 25.29
CA PHE A 389 -27.72 -8.75 25.47
C PHE A 389 -26.68 -8.36 26.54
N ALA A 390 -26.57 -9.16 27.60
CA ALA A 390 -25.52 -8.98 28.61
C ALA A 390 -24.12 -9.15 28.01
N LYS A 391 -23.90 -10.21 27.22
CA LYS A 391 -22.63 -10.42 26.50
C LYS A 391 -22.31 -9.26 25.57
N TYR A 392 -23.30 -8.77 24.80
CA TYR A 392 -23.13 -7.61 23.92
C TYR A 392 -22.67 -6.36 24.70
N LEU A 393 -23.31 -6.06 25.85
CA LEU A 393 -22.95 -4.92 26.68
C LEU A 393 -21.53 -5.05 27.24
N ILE A 394 -21.12 -6.23 27.69
CA ILE A 394 -19.75 -6.47 28.14
C ILE A 394 -18.75 -6.28 26.99
N HIS A 395 -19.03 -6.81 25.80
CA HIS A 395 -18.07 -6.80 24.70
C HIS A 395 -17.87 -5.40 24.09
N HIS A 396 -18.94 -4.61 24.02
CA HIS A 396 -18.92 -3.33 23.30
C HIS A 396 -18.97 -2.10 24.21
N HIS A 397 -19.28 -2.27 25.50
CA HIS A 397 -19.50 -1.16 26.44
C HIS A 397 -18.78 -1.36 27.78
N PHE A 398 -17.74 -2.20 27.86
CA PHE A 398 -16.98 -2.42 29.10
C PHE A 398 -16.28 -1.18 29.68
N HIS A 399 -16.03 -0.15 28.87
CA HIS A 399 -15.45 1.12 29.34
C HIS A 399 -16.49 2.14 29.85
N GLU A 400 -17.78 1.85 29.70
CA GLU A 400 -18.84 2.75 30.19
C GLU A 400 -19.07 2.55 31.69
N SER A 401 -19.59 3.58 32.37
CA SER A 401 -19.99 3.45 33.77
C SER A 401 -21.22 2.55 33.92
N LEU A 402 -21.34 1.87 35.07
CA LEU A 402 -22.45 0.96 35.32
C LEU A 402 -23.80 1.67 35.22
N LYS A 403 -23.86 2.95 35.61
CA LYS A 403 -25.05 3.79 35.44
C LYS A 403 -25.52 3.87 33.98
N LEU A 404 -24.62 4.07 33.01
CA LEU A 404 -24.99 4.14 31.59
C LEU A 404 -25.46 2.78 31.07
N VAL A 405 -24.79 1.71 31.50
CA VAL A 405 -25.18 0.34 31.16
C VAL A 405 -26.57 0.00 31.72
N ASN A 406 -26.85 0.37 32.98
CA ASN A 406 -28.16 0.20 33.62
C ASN A 406 -29.27 1.00 32.92
N GLN A 407 -28.98 2.19 32.38
CA GLN A 407 -29.95 2.93 31.55
C GLN A 407 -30.32 2.17 30.27
N LYS A 408 -29.36 1.49 29.64
CA LYS A 408 -29.60 0.66 28.44
C LYS A 408 -30.44 -0.58 28.79
N LEU A 409 -30.16 -1.23 29.93
CA LEU A 409 -30.94 -2.36 30.44
C LEU A 409 -32.38 -1.95 30.75
N ALA A 410 -32.58 -0.83 31.46
CA ALA A 410 -33.90 -0.30 31.79
C ALA A 410 -34.75 -0.01 30.54
N LYS A 411 -34.17 0.61 29.50
CA LYS A 411 -34.85 0.89 28.22
C LYS A 411 -35.35 -0.37 27.51
N LYS A 412 -34.76 -1.53 27.80
CA LYS A 412 -35.12 -2.83 27.22
C LYS A 412 -35.89 -3.72 28.19
N ASN A 413 -36.26 -3.21 29.37
CA ASN A 413 -36.93 -3.95 30.45
C ASN A 413 -36.16 -5.19 30.94
N TYR A 414 -34.83 -5.13 30.96
CA TYR A 414 -34.00 -6.18 31.56
C TYR A 414 -33.63 -5.86 33.02
N PRO A 415 -33.31 -6.88 33.84
CA PRO A 415 -32.80 -6.67 35.20
C PRO A 415 -31.57 -5.77 35.21
N LEU A 416 -31.52 -4.84 36.16
CA LEU A 416 -30.36 -3.99 36.38
C LEU A 416 -29.22 -4.77 37.03
N TRP A 417 -27.99 -4.32 36.78
CA TRP A 417 -26.79 -4.90 37.35
C TRP A 417 -26.33 -4.12 38.57
N GLY A 418 -25.88 -4.83 39.61
CA GLY A 418 -25.41 -4.21 40.85
C GLY A 418 -26.52 -3.45 41.58
N VAL A 419 -26.15 -2.30 42.17
CA VAL A 419 -27.06 -1.31 42.75
C VAL A 419 -26.66 0.05 42.18
N ASP A 420 -27.59 1.00 42.03
CA ASP A 420 -27.27 2.32 41.47
C ASP A 420 -26.04 2.96 42.17
N GLU A 421 -25.13 3.53 41.36
CA GLU A 421 -23.89 4.18 41.81
C GLU A 421 -24.18 5.12 42.99
N LYS A 422 -23.49 4.91 44.12
CA LYS A 422 -23.54 5.86 45.24
C LYS A 422 -22.69 7.06 44.87
N ILE A 423 -23.32 8.16 44.45
CA ILE A 423 -22.63 9.44 44.30
C ILE A 423 -22.15 9.86 45.69
N VAL A 424 -20.84 9.83 45.91
CA VAL A 424 -20.24 10.52 47.07
C VAL A 424 -20.27 12.00 46.74
N SER A 425 -21.04 12.76 47.50
CA SER A 425 -21.11 14.23 47.44
C SER A 425 -19.80 14.89 47.84
#